data_AF-A0A4D9D2B5-F1
#
_entry.id   AF-A0A4D9D2B5-F1
#
_cell.length_a   1.000
_cell.length_b   1.000
_cell.length_c   1.000
_cell.angle_alpha   90.00
_cell.angle_beta   90.00
_cell.angle_gamma   90.00
#
_symmetry.space_group_name_H-M   'P 1'
#
loop_
_entity.id
_entity.type
_entity.pdbx_description
1 polymer ?
#
loop_
_entity_poly.entity_id
_entity_poly.type
_entity_poly.pdbx_seq_one_letter_code
_entity_poly.pdbx_strand_id
1 'polypeptide(L)'
;MSVATDVMDAGGIGTFNLEHGFPEAVVRGFRSGLLTDYDYHHLTQCETLEDMKMNLQETDYDQFMSNEQHITPASFREKALQKLVQEMDFLRAHAVEPLATFLDYISYEFMIDNVMLLLKGTLSGRSANELIKQCNPLGLFKESTMRSIPTFEASPKGYADLYQTVLIDTPVGPYFSQYLEDSAEHLGDASEMRNILEEVQIEVGGKAGVTGAGAWSGPTMAERKLLRGCAMGHGTGVGSVGASRGLIRSARVHFREDDTRRSPLASHQVIKNSLHKLYLEDFYRVTQAIGGETANFMGHLIMLRADRMAINITVNSIGTPLNEPAMRSTRHKLYPAVGYLYPAGTARLADVTDENNIEYALSAVPEYQKLYASLAGLKDKTLEDVFYEQDVRAFEMAFDGQMHFASFYAYVKLKEQEIRNLVWIAECILQGQKEEINKFVPIFSDSAPWRLAGKVGR
;
A
#
# COMPACT_ATOMS: atom_id res chain seq x y z
N MET A 1 14.40 12.15 -15.93
CA MET A 1 15.85 12.40 -15.83
C MET A 1 16.59 11.17 -16.33
N SER A 2 17.57 11.34 -17.21
CA SER A 2 18.25 10.22 -17.88
C SER A 2 19.29 9.57 -16.95
N VAL A 3 18.94 8.45 -16.34
CA VAL A 3 19.94 7.47 -15.93
C VAL A 3 20.67 7.04 -17.22
N ALA A 4 22.00 7.11 -17.23
CA ALA A 4 22.79 6.72 -18.39
C ALA A 4 22.41 5.30 -18.81
N THR A 5 21.82 5.17 -19.99
CA THR A 5 21.24 3.92 -20.52
C THR A 5 22.28 2.81 -20.71
N ASP A 6 23.56 3.15 -20.71
CA ASP A 6 24.67 2.23 -20.98
C ASP A 6 25.06 1.33 -19.78
N VAL A 7 24.47 1.53 -18.58
CA VAL A 7 24.82 0.78 -17.34
C VAL A 7 23.63 -0.01 -16.76
N MET A 8 22.52 -0.11 -17.48
CA MET A 8 21.28 -0.66 -16.92
C MET A 8 21.01 -2.14 -17.27
N ASP A 9 21.81 -2.80 -18.10
CA ASP A 9 21.56 -4.19 -18.50
C ASP A 9 21.79 -5.19 -17.36
N ALA A 10 20.76 -5.97 -17.00
CA ALA A 10 20.87 -7.03 -15.99
C ALA A 10 21.64 -8.27 -16.49
N GLY A 11 21.94 -8.32 -17.79
CA GLY A 11 22.51 -9.50 -18.44
C GLY A 11 21.45 -10.55 -18.79
N GLY A 12 21.74 -11.32 -19.82
CA GLY A 12 20.90 -12.44 -20.26
C GLY A 12 21.26 -13.75 -19.57
N ILE A 13 20.74 -14.86 -20.11
CA ILE A 13 20.92 -16.21 -19.55
C ILE A 13 22.38 -16.62 -19.30
N GLY A 14 23.33 -16.08 -20.09
CA GLY A 14 24.76 -16.39 -19.97
C GLY A 14 25.55 -15.41 -19.10
N THR A 15 25.01 -14.23 -18.77
CA THR A 15 25.77 -13.14 -18.12
C THR A 15 25.19 -12.69 -16.79
N PHE A 16 23.89 -12.89 -16.53
CA PHE A 16 23.23 -12.50 -15.28
C PHE A 16 23.96 -13.03 -14.04
N ASN A 17 24.35 -14.31 -14.08
CA ASN A 17 24.98 -14.98 -12.95
C ASN A 17 26.41 -14.54 -12.65
N LEU A 18 27.04 -13.75 -13.54
CA LEU A 18 28.38 -13.21 -13.29
C LEU A 18 28.38 -12.22 -12.11
N GLU A 19 27.33 -11.41 -12.01
CA GLU A 19 27.23 -10.31 -11.05
C GLU A 19 26.04 -10.45 -10.09
N HIS A 20 24.96 -11.12 -10.51
CA HIS A 20 23.70 -11.14 -9.77
C HIS A 20 23.25 -12.53 -9.30
N GLY A 21 24.01 -13.58 -9.64
CA GLY A 21 23.67 -14.96 -9.26
C GLY A 21 23.69 -15.18 -7.74
N PHE A 22 24.67 -14.61 -7.04
CA PHE A 22 24.74 -14.71 -5.57
C PHE A 22 23.58 -13.98 -4.87
N PRO A 23 23.31 -12.69 -5.14
CA PRO A 23 22.14 -12.01 -4.57
C PRO A 23 20.80 -12.68 -4.91
N GLU A 24 20.62 -13.20 -6.14
CA GLU A 24 19.40 -13.92 -6.52
C GLU A 24 19.24 -15.23 -5.71
N ALA A 25 20.31 -16.00 -5.53
CA ALA A 25 20.28 -17.21 -4.72
C ALA A 25 19.93 -16.90 -3.25
N VAL A 26 20.45 -15.81 -2.70
CA VAL A 26 20.18 -15.37 -1.33
C VAL A 26 18.71 -14.98 -1.16
N VAL A 27 18.14 -14.15 -2.03
CA VAL A 27 16.72 -13.76 -1.90
C VAL A 27 15.77 -14.95 -2.08
N ARG A 28 16.14 -15.93 -2.90
CA ARG A 28 15.41 -17.20 -3.02
C ARG A 28 15.54 -18.07 -1.77
N GLY A 29 16.69 -18.03 -1.09
CA GLY A 29 16.86 -18.63 0.23
C GLY A 29 15.97 -17.96 1.28
N PHE A 30 15.93 -16.62 1.31
CA PHE A 30 15.06 -15.87 2.21
C PHE A 30 13.57 -16.14 1.96
N ARG A 31 13.16 -16.40 0.71
CA ARG A 31 11.80 -16.85 0.38
C ARG A 31 11.43 -18.14 1.09
N SER A 32 12.37 -19.08 1.26
CA SER A 32 12.10 -20.33 2.01
C SER A 32 11.82 -20.10 3.49
N GLY A 33 12.20 -18.94 4.03
CA GLY A 33 11.86 -18.49 5.39
C GLY A 33 10.55 -17.71 5.49
N LEU A 34 9.68 -17.76 4.47
CA LEU A 34 8.30 -17.28 4.57
C LEU A 34 7.45 -18.32 5.30
N LEU A 35 6.51 -17.86 6.13
CA LEU A 35 5.59 -18.70 6.87
C LEU A 35 4.71 -19.51 5.92
N THR A 36 4.67 -20.81 6.17
CA THR A 36 3.92 -21.79 5.38
C THR A 36 2.50 -21.97 5.92
N ASP A 37 1.66 -22.71 5.18
CA ASP A 37 0.32 -23.11 5.65
C ASP A 37 0.37 -23.85 7.00
N TYR A 38 1.44 -24.62 7.23
CA TYR A 38 1.67 -25.33 8.49
C TYR A 38 1.91 -24.35 9.64
N ASP A 39 2.73 -23.33 9.43
CA ASP A 39 3.03 -22.32 10.45
C ASP A 39 1.78 -21.50 10.78
N TYR A 40 1.06 -21.03 9.77
CA TYR A 40 -0.20 -20.31 9.97
C TYR A 40 -1.25 -21.15 10.70
N HIS A 41 -1.31 -22.46 10.45
CA HIS A 41 -2.20 -23.35 11.18
C HIS A 41 -1.91 -23.36 12.70
N HIS A 42 -0.64 -23.42 13.12
CA HIS A 42 -0.30 -23.36 14.54
C HIS A 42 -0.54 -21.97 15.14
N LEU A 43 -0.21 -20.91 14.40
CA LEU A 43 -0.42 -19.53 14.85
C LEU A 43 -1.90 -19.23 15.10
N THR A 44 -2.80 -19.72 14.25
CA THR A 44 -4.26 -19.53 14.42
C THR A 44 -4.85 -20.31 15.60
N GLN A 45 -4.16 -21.35 16.10
CA GLN A 45 -4.60 -22.13 17.24
C GLN A 45 -4.21 -21.52 18.59
N CYS A 46 -3.23 -20.61 18.60
CA CYS A 46 -2.72 -19.94 19.79
C CYS A 46 -3.85 -19.27 20.61
N GLU A 47 -3.74 -19.31 21.93
CA GLU A 47 -4.70 -18.67 22.85
C GLU A 47 -4.16 -17.35 23.40
N THR A 48 -2.84 -17.23 23.51
CA THR A 48 -2.15 -16.05 24.00
C THR A 48 -1.07 -15.58 23.02
N LEU A 49 -0.63 -14.33 23.17
CA LEU A 49 0.49 -13.81 22.38
C LEU A 49 1.82 -14.48 22.73
N GLU A 50 1.96 -15.04 23.94
CA GLU A 50 3.13 -15.82 24.33
C GLU A 50 3.17 -17.16 23.61
N ASP A 51 2.02 -17.82 23.41
CA ASP A 51 1.95 -19.03 22.58
C ASP A 51 2.36 -18.73 21.13
N MET A 52 1.88 -17.60 20.60
CA MET A 52 2.25 -17.15 19.26
C MET A 52 3.76 -16.89 19.16
N LYS A 53 4.36 -16.25 20.18
CA LYS A 53 5.81 -16.05 20.26
C LYS A 53 6.56 -17.39 20.27
N MET A 54 6.14 -18.34 21.10
CA MET A 54 6.78 -19.67 21.18
C MET A 54 6.75 -20.40 19.83
N ASN A 55 5.62 -20.37 19.11
CA ASN A 55 5.54 -20.96 17.77
C ASN A 55 6.45 -20.23 16.76
N LEU A 56 6.53 -18.90 16.81
CA LEU A 56 7.44 -18.15 15.94
C LEU A 56 8.92 -18.41 16.24
N GLN A 57 9.28 -18.84 17.45
CA GLN A 57 10.65 -19.25 17.79
C GLN A 57 11.05 -20.59 17.16
N GLU A 58 10.11 -21.37 16.63
CA GLU A 58 10.42 -22.57 15.84
C GLU A 58 10.71 -22.23 14.36
N THR A 59 10.52 -20.96 13.97
CA THR A 59 10.74 -20.44 12.62
C THR A 59 11.98 -19.54 12.55
N ASP A 60 12.28 -18.99 11.38
CA ASP A 60 13.36 -18.01 11.14
C ASP A 60 13.22 -16.70 11.96
N TYR A 61 12.13 -16.54 12.71
CA TYR A 61 11.91 -15.41 13.61
C TYR A 61 12.56 -15.56 15.00
N ASP A 62 13.08 -16.74 15.37
CA ASP A 62 13.62 -16.99 16.72
C ASP A 62 14.54 -15.88 17.21
N GLN A 63 15.62 -15.61 16.48
CA GLN A 63 16.65 -14.65 16.84
C GLN A 63 16.12 -13.24 17.14
N PHE A 64 14.99 -12.87 16.54
CA PHE A 64 14.35 -11.55 16.71
C PHE A 64 13.37 -11.53 17.89
N MET A 65 12.82 -12.69 18.26
CA MET A 65 11.76 -12.83 19.25
C MET A 65 12.29 -13.27 20.63
N SER A 66 13.44 -13.95 20.73
CA SER A 66 13.92 -14.52 22.01
C SER A 66 14.13 -13.47 23.11
N ASN A 67 14.51 -12.25 22.76
CA ASN A 67 14.84 -11.19 23.72
C ASN A 67 13.66 -10.27 24.10
N GLU A 68 12.49 -10.42 23.47
CA GLU A 68 11.36 -9.52 23.69
C GLU A 68 10.55 -9.92 24.92
N GLN A 69 10.46 -9.04 25.93
CA GLN A 69 9.77 -9.31 27.19
C GLN A 69 8.30 -8.89 27.18
N HIS A 70 7.94 -7.89 26.38
CA HIS A 70 6.59 -7.35 26.33
C HIS A 70 6.01 -7.52 24.93
N ILE A 71 5.27 -8.61 24.74
CA ILE A 71 4.69 -8.96 23.45
C ILE A 71 3.38 -8.20 23.22
N THR A 72 3.33 -7.49 22.10
CA THR A 72 2.14 -6.80 21.59
C THR A 72 2.04 -7.02 20.07
N PRO A 73 0.86 -6.82 19.44
CA PRO A 73 0.76 -6.86 17.98
C PRO A 73 1.77 -5.93 17.29
N ALA A 74 2.02 -4.76 17.88
CA ALA A 74 3.01 -3.80 17.39
C ALA A 74 4.46 -4.32 17.53
N SER A 75 4.79 -5.07 18.58
CA SER A 75 6.14 -5.63 18.74
C SER A 75 6.42 -6.71 17.70
N PHE A 76 5.44 -7.56 17.36
CA PHE A 76 5.59 -8.53 16.25
C PHE A 76 5.89 -7.81 14.92
N ARG A 77 5.14 -6.73 14.63
CA ARG A 77 5.41 -5.89 13.46
C ARG A 77 6.83 -5.33 13.47
N GLU A 78 7.25 -4.77 14.60
CA GLU A 78 8.57 -4.16 14.74
C GLU A 78 9.69 -5.18 14.52
N LYS A 79 9.64 -6.35 15.17
CA LYS A 79 10.65 -7.40 15.02
C LYS A 79 10.69 -7.97 13.61
N ALA A 80 9.54 -8.21 13.01
CA ALA A 80 9.48 -8.73 11.66
C ALA A 80 9.97 -7.72 10.61
N LEU A 81 9.70 -6.43 10.83
CA LEU A 81 10.24 -5.36 10.00
C LEU A 81 11.77 -5.20 10.20
N GLN A 82 12.27 -5.35 11.44
CA GLN A 82 13.71 -5.36 11.72
C GLN A 82 14.42 -6.50 10.98
N LYS A 83 13.82 -7.69 10.95
CA LYS A 83 14.32 -8.82 10.15
C LYS A 83 14.40 -8.46 8.66
N LEU A 84 13.32 -7.95 8.09
CA LEU A 84 13.28 -7.55 6.68
C LEU A 84 14.35 -6.50 6.35
N VAL A 85 14.57 -5.53 7.24
CA VAL A 85 15.59 -4.48 7.05
C VAL A 85 16.99 -5.07 7.03
N GLN A 86 17.31 -5.97 7.96
CA GLN A 86 18.61 -6.66 7.96
C GLN A 86 18.84 -7.47 6.68
N GLU A 87 17.80 -8.16 6.19
CA GLU A 87 17.87 -8.93 4.94
C GLU A 87 18.07 -8.01 3.73
N MET A 88 17.40 -6.87 3.68
CA MET A 88 17.53 -5.89 2.60
C MET A 88 18.89 -5.19 2.62
N ASP A 89 19.40 -4.80 3.79
CA ASP A 89 20.73 -4.21 3.94
C ASP A 89 21.81 -5.19 3.48
N PHE A 90 21.65 -6.49 3.80
CA PHE A 90 22.54 -7.54 3.33
C PHE A 90 22.53 -7.66 1.80
N LEU A 91 21.34 -7.71 1.18
CA LEU A 91 21.22 -7.78 -0.28
C LEU A 91 21.81 -6.54 -0.96
N ARG A 92 21.53 -5.34 -0.41
CA ARG A 92 22.02 -4.07 -0.94
C ARG A 92 23.54 -3.94 -0.85
N ALA A 93 24.15 -4.47 0.20
CA ALA A 93 25.61 -4.49 0.40
C ALA A 93 26.35 -5.42 -0.59
N HIS A 94 25.65 -6.43 -1.13
CA HIS A 94 26.19 -7.38 -2.11
C HIS A 94 25.68 -7.15 -3.54
N ALA A 95 24.91 -6.08 -3.76
CA ALA A 95 24.42 -5.70 -5.06
C ALA A 95 25.38 -4.72 -5.74
N VAL A 96 25.69 -5.01 -7.00
CA VAL A 96 26.36 -4.09 -7.94
C VAL A 96 25.32 -3.52 -8.91
N GLU A 97 25.66 -2.47 -9.64
CA GLU A 97 24.78 -1.96 -10.69
C GLU A 97 24.53 -3.04 -11.75
N PRO A 98 23.31 -3.14 -12.32
CA PRO A 98 22.11 -2.31 -12.07
C PRO A 98 21.24 -2.71 -10.86
N LEU A 99 21.52 -3.85 -10.21
CA LEU A 99 20.72 -4.33 -9.06
C LEU A 99 20.75 -3.36 -7.88
N ALA A 100 21.89 -2.68 -7.65
CA ALA A 100 22.03 -1.68 -6.60
C ALA A 100 20.99 -0.56 -6.73
N THR A 101 20.93 0.08 -7.90
CA THR A 101 19.89 1.08 -8.20
C THR A 101 18.48 0.49 -8.08
N PHE A 102 18.25 -0.74 -8.58
CA PHE A 102 16.94 -1.38 -8.49
C PHE A 102 16.47 -1.51 -7.04
N LEU A 103 17.34 -1.95 -6.12
CA LEU A 103 17.02 -2.07 -4.70
C LEU A 103 16.76 -0.70 -4.05
N ASP A 104 17.51 0.34 -4.43
CA ASP A 104 17.27 1.70 -3.93
C ASP A 104 15.88 2.21 -4.33
N TYR A 105 15.43 1.93 -5.56
CA TYR A 105 14.08 2.27 -6.01
C TYR A 105 12.98 1.64 -5.15
N ILE A 106 13.17 0.40 -4.66
CA ILE A 106 12.22 -0.22 -3.73
C ILE A 106 12.07 0.62 -2.46
N SER A 107 13.18 1.20 -1.96
CA SER A 107 13.18 2.04 -0.76
C SER A 107 12.53 3.41 -0.96
N TYR A 108 12.50 3.95 -2.18
CA TYR A 108 11.92 5.28 -2.45
C TYR A 108 10.45 5.36 -2.09
N GLU A 109 9.71 4.27 -2.28
CA GLU A 109 8.32 4.15 -1.84
C GLU A 109 8.16 4.44 -0.33
N PHE A 110 9.02 3.84 0.49
CA PHE A 110 9.00 4.01 1.94
C PHE A 110 9.51 5.38 2.36
N MET A 111 10.47 5.94 1.62
CA MET A 111 10.96 7.30 1.83
C MET A 111 9.85 8.33 1.63
N ILE A 112 9.09 8.21 0.53
CA ILE A 112 7.92 9.08 0.26
C ILE A 112 6.92 8.95 1.42
N ASP A 113 6.57 7.72 1.81
CA ASP A 113 5.64 7.49 2.91
C ASP A 113 6.10 8.05 4.25
N ASN A 114 7.41 7.97 4.55
CA ASN A 114 7.99 8.55 5.75
C ASN A 114 7.96 10.09 5.74
N VAL A 115 8.31 10.74 4.63
CA VAL A 115 8.20 12.20 4.50
C VAL A 115 6.75 12.63 4.74
N MET A 116 5.80 11.94 4.10
CA MET A 116 4.39 12.23 4.27
C MET A 116 3.93 12.00 5.73
N LEU A 117 4.30 10.89 6.36
CA LEU A 117 3.98 10.64 7.76
C LEU A 117 4.48 11.76 8.70
N LEU A 118 5.72 12.20 8.51
CA LEU A 118 6.32 13.27 9.31
C LEU A 118 5.57 14.59 9.13
N LEU A 119 5.22 14.96 7.89
CA LEU A 119 4.47 16.18 7.57
C LEU A 119 3.02 16.14 8.07
N LYS A 120 2.37 14.97 8.07
CA LYS A 120 1.05 14.80 8.70
C LYS A 120 1.14 14.89 10.22
N GLY A 121 2.23 14.40 10.80
CA GLY A 121 2.48 14.39 12.22
C GLY A 121 2.59 15.77 12.84
N THR A 122 3.23 16.72 12.15
CA THR A 122 3.37 18.12 12.59
C THR A 122 2.02 18.82 12.69
N LEU A 123 1.15 18.61 11.70
CA LEU A 123 -0.23 19.12 11.70
C LEU A 123 -1.03 18.63 12.92
N SER A 124 -0.75 17.40 13.38
CA SER A 124 -1.39 16.82 14.56
C SER A 124 -0.76 17.22 15.89
N GLY A 125 0.31 18.04 15.89
CA GLY A 125 1.03 18.46 17.10
C GLY A 125 1.81 17.34 17.80
N ARG A 126 2.08 16.23 17.11
CA ARG A 126 2.85 15.10 17.66
C ARG A 126 4.34 15.43 17.69
N SER A 127 5.07 14.87 18.66
CA SER A 127 6.51 15.13 18.76
C SER A 127 7.27 14.41 17.63
N ALA A 128 8.34 15.05 17.12
CA ALA A 128 9.18 14.46 16.08
C ALA A 128 9.72 13.07 16.49
N ASN A 129 10.09 12.89 17.75
CA ASN A 129 10.61 11.62 18.25
C ASN A 129 9.59 10.48 18.21
N GLU A 130 8.30 10.76 18.49
CA GLU A 130 7.24 9.74 18.39
C GLU A 130 6.95 9.40 16.93
N LEU A 131 6.98 10.38 16.03
CA LEU A 131 6.74 10.18 14.61
C LEU A 131 7.85 9.37 13.95
N ILE A 132 9.12 9.66 14.28
CA ILE A 132 10.27 8.92 13.77
C ILE A 132 10.18 7.43 14.15
N LYS A 133 9.68 7.09 15.35
CA LYS A 133 9.46 5.68 15.75
C LYS A 133 8.38 4.96 14.94
N GLN A 134 7.48 5.70 14.28
CA GLN A 134 6.42 5.14 13.45
C GLN A 134 6.83 4.99 11.98
N CYS A 135 7.94 5.62 11.57
CA CYS A 135 8.47 5.53 10.21
C CYS A 135 8.90 4.09 9.87
N ASN A 136 8.78 3.74 8.59
CA ASN A 136 9.29 2.48 8.08
C ASN A 136 10.84 2.55 8.01
N PRO A 137 11.58 1.62 8.65
CA PRO A 137 13.03 1.66 8.66
C PRO A 137 13.68 1.56 7.27
N LEU A 138 13.04 0.92 6.30
CA LEU A 138 13.53 0.81 4.92
C LEU A 138 13.60 2.16 4.18
N GLY A 139 12.84 3.15 4.64
CA GLY A 139 12.75 4.49 4.03
C GLY A 139 13.34 5.59 4.90
N LEU A 140 14.25 5.27 5.83
CA LEU A 140 14.83 6.27 6.72
C LEU A 140 15.85 7.14 5.98
N PHE A 141 15.82 8.44 6.27
CA PHE A 141 16.85 9.37 5.88
C PHE A 141 17.94 9.46 6.97
N LYS A 142 18.98 10.25 6.70
CA LYS A 142 19.94 10.68 7.73
C LYS A 142 19.19 11.28 8.93
N GLU A 143 19.67 11.03 10.14
CA GLU A 143 18.98 11.46 11.36
C GLU A 143 18.70 12.97 11.40
N SER A 144 19.63 13.78 10.87
CA SER A 144 19.46 15.23 10.72
C SER A 144 18.25 15.58 9.85
N THR A 145 18.07 14.89 8.72
CA THR A 145 16.96 15.06 7.79
C THR A 145 15.64 14.62 8.41
N MET A 146 15.63 13.49 9.12
CA MET A 146 14.44 13.00 9.81
C MET A 146 13.92 14.00 10.85
N ARG A 147 14.82 14.70 11.54
CA ARG A 147 14.47 15.69 12.56
C ARG A 147 14.11 17.06 11.99
N SER A 148 14.59 17.40 10.79
CA SER A 148 14.28 18.67 10.13
C SER A 148 12.93 18.66 9.40
N ILE A 149 12.50 17.54 8.81
CA ILE A 149 11.22 17.49 8.08
C ILE A 149 10.04 18.01 8.94
N PRO A 150 9.91 17.64 10.23
CA PRO A 150 8.83 18.15 11.07
C PRO A 150 8.88 19.65 11.41
N THR A 151 9.95 20.37 11.06
CA THR A 151 10.04 21.82 11.35
C THR A 151 9.39 22.68 10.28
N PHE A 152 9.03 22.10 9.13
CA PHE A 152 8.45 22.83 8.02
C PHE A 152 6.93 22.93 8.13
N GLU A 153 6.37 24.05 7.66
CA GLU A 153 4.94 24.27 7.61
C GLU A 153 4.31 23.40 6.51
N ALA A 154 3.11 22.86 6.78
CA ALA A 154 2.32 22.14 5.79
C ALA A 154 1.54 23.12 4.88
N SER A 155 2.27 24.04 4.25
CA SER A 155 1.76 25.04 3.30
C SER A 155 2.48 24.88 1.96
N PRO A 156 1.93 25.37 0.82
CA PRO A 156 2.62 25.31 -0.47
C PRO A 156 4.04 25.90 -0.41
N LYS A 157 4.21 27.00 0.35
CA LYS A 157 5.51 27.62 0.59
C LYS A 157 6.41 26.73 1.47
N GLY A 158 5.86 26.15 2.53
CA GLY A 158 6.62 25.24 3.39
C GLY A 158 7.07 23.96 2.69
N TYR A 159 6.29 23.43 1.73
CA TYR A 159 6.72 22.31 0.88
C TYR A 159 7.85 22.71 -0.08
N ALA A 160 7.80 23.92 -0.64
CA ALA A 160 8.90 24.44 -1.46
C ALA A 160 10.18 24.65 -0.64
N ASP A 161 10.07 25.22 0.56
CA ASP A 161 11.19 25.41 1.48
C ASP A 161 11.77 24.07 1.94
N LEU A 162 10.92 23.08 2.24
CA LEU A 162 11.32 21.71 2.57
C LEU A 162 12.11 21.08 1.42
N TYR A 163 11.60 21.21 0.19
CA TYR A 163 12.29 20.70 -0.99
C TYR A 163 13.68 21.33 -1.14
N GLN A 164 13.76 22.66 -1.16
CA GLN A 164 15.01 23.40 -1.37
C GLN A 164 16.04 23.20 -0.27
N THR A 165 15.61 22.93 0.97
CA THR A 165 16.50 22.83 2.12
C THR A 165 16.95 21.39 2.40
N VAL A 166 16.05 20.42 2.24
CA VAL A 166 16.24 19.06 2.76
C VAL A 166 16.11 17.99 1.70
N LEU A 167 15.10 18.08 0.83
CA LEU A 167 14.79 16.98 -0.10
C LEU A 167 15.56 17.06 -1.43
N ILE A 168 16.16 18.21 -1.77
CA ILE A 168 16.90 18.40 -3.03
C ILE A 168 18.05 17.41 -3.21
N ASP A 169 18.74 17.05 -2.12
CA ASP A 169 19.85 16.10 -2.13
C ASP A 169 19.40 14.64 -1.92
N THR A 170 18.09 14.39 -1.87
CA THR A 170 17.52 13.05 -1.66
C THR A 170 17.06 12.45 -2.98
N PRO A 171 17.09 11.11 -3.13
CA PRO A 171 16.64 10.48 -4.36
C PRO A 171 15.14 10.67 -4.65
N VAL A 172 14.33 11.00 -3.65
CA VAL A 172 12.90 11.33 -3.83
C VAL A 172 12.66 12.81 -4.17
N GLY A 173 13.68 13.66 -4.04
CA GLY A 173 13.64 15.09 -4.38
C GLY A 173 13.09 15.40 -5.76
N PRO A 174 13.52 14.69 -6.83
CA PRO A 174 12.98 14.86 -8.18
C PRO A 174 11.45 14.78 -8.26
N TYR A 175 10.82 13.88 -7.51
CA TYR A 175 9.36 13.73 -7.50
C TYR A 175 8.68 14.93 -6.83
N PHE A 176 9.30 15.49 -5.78
CA PHE A 176 8.81 16.72 -5.14
C PHE A 176 9.00 17.93 -6.05
N SER A 177 10.13 18.05 -6.76
CA SER A 177 10.35 19.14 -7.73
C SER A 177 9.27 19.15 -8.79
N GLN A 178 9.06 17.99 -9.43
CA GLN A 178 8.07 17.86 -10.50
C GLN A 178 6.65 18.10 -9.98
N TYR A 179 6.31 17.62 -8.78
CA TYR A 179 5.03 17.93 -8.16
C TYR A 179 4.83 19.44 -7.91
N LEU A 180 5.87 20.14 -7.44
CA LEU A 180 5.82 21.58 -7.20
C LEU A 180 5.73 22.37 -8.51
N GLU A 181 6.42 21.94 -9.56
CA GLU A 181 6.35 22.50 -10.92
C GLU A 181 4.95 22.31 -11.51
N ASP A 182 4.42 21.09 -11.49
CA ASP A 182 3.06 20.77 -11.92
C ASP A 182 2.03 21.60 -11.12
N SER A 183 2.27 21.85 -9.83
CA SER A 183 1.40 22.70 -9.01
C SER A 183 1.53 24.19 -9.35
N ALA A 184 2.71 24.64 -9.77
CA ALA A 184 3.01 26.05 -10.06
C ALA A 184 2.53 26.49 -11.45
N GLU A 185 2.65 25.64 -12.47
CA GLU A 185 2.15 25.95 -13.83
C GLU A 185 0.64 26.21 -13.86
N HIS A 186 -0.09 25.65 -12.90
CA HIS A 186 -1.53 25.80 -12.78
C HIS A 186 -1.96 27.01 -11.91
N LEU A 187 -1.02 27.78 -11.35
CA LEU A 187 -1.30 29.08 -10.72
C LEU A 187 -1.75 30.15 -11.75
N GLY A 188 -1.67 29.87 -13.05
CA GLY A 188 -2.30 30.67 -14.11
C GLY A 188 -3.83 30.55 -14.13
N ASP A 189 -4.40 29.42 -13.67
CA ASP A 189 -5.84 29.16 -13.47
C ASP A 189 -6.20 29.30 -11.97
N ALA A 190 -5.77 30.42 -11.39
CA ALA A 190 -5.71 30.67 -9.95
C ALA A 190 -7.02 30.50 -9.14
N SER A 191 -8.19 30.34 -9.78
CA SER A 191 -9.45 30.07 -9.11
C SER A 191 -9.68 28.59 -8.79
N GLU A 192 -9.18 27.65 -9.61
CA GLU A 192 -9.49 26.23 -9.42
C GLU A 192 -8.60 25.57 -8.35
N MET A 193 -7.30 25.89 -8.31
CA MET A 193 -6.40 25.34 -7.29
C MET A 193 -6.43 26.08 -5.95
N ARG A 194 -6.82 27.36 -5.91
CA ARG A 194 -7.16 28.00 -4.64
C ARG A 194 -8.36 27.33 -4.01
N ASN A 195 -9.38 26.95 -4.79
CA ASN A 195 -10.50 26.18 -4.27
C ASN A 195 -10.05 24.79 -3.75
N ILE A 196 -9.08 24.13 -4.38
CA ILE A 196 -8.54 22.84 -3.88
C ILE A 196 -7.83 22.97 -2.52
N LEU A 197 -7.18 24.11 -2.26
CA LEU A 197 -6.42 24.36 -1.03
C LEU A 197 -7.22 25.13 0.04
N GLU A 198 -8.18 25.98 -0.35
CA GLU A 198 -9.06 26.79 0.51
C GLU A 198 -10.39 26.07 0.83
N GLU A 199 -10.98 25.25 -0.05
CA GLU A 199 -12.25 24.55 0.25
C GLU A 199 -12.06 23.32 1.18
N VAL A 200 -10.82 22.89 1.42
CA VAL A 200 -10.49 21.82 2.37
C VAL A 200 -10.16 22.35 3.77
N GLN A 201 -10.07 23.67 3.95
CA GLN A 201 -9.62 24.32 5.18
C GLN A 201 -10.72 25.09 5.91
N ILE A 202 -11.55 24.45 6.74
CA ILE A 202 -12.25 25.22 7.80
C ILE A 202 -12.30 24.48 9.16
N GLU A 203 -11.33 24.79 10.02
CA GLU A 203 -11.36 24.91 11.49
C GLU A 203 -11.84 23.82 12.48
N VAL A 204 -11.07 23.82 13.57
CA VAL A 204 -10.82 22.83 14.64
C VAL A 204 -11.70 22.99 15.87
N GLY A 205 -11.89 21.89 16.62
CA GLY A 205 -11.95 21.98 18.08
C GLY A 205 -12.59 20.81 18.85
N GLY A 206 -11.77 19.86 19.29
CA GLY A 206 -11.84 19.31 20.66
C GLY A 206 -12.65 18.03 20.93
N LYS A 207 -12.02 16.86 20.81
CA LYS A 207 -11.43 16.08 21.93
C LYS A 207 -10.75 14.82 21.39
N ALA A 208 -9.69 14.44 22.08
CA ALA A 208 -8.72 13.42 21.71
C ALA A 208 -9.31 12.00 21.60
N GLY A 209 -8.83 11.27 20.59
CA GLY A 209 -9.01 9.83 20.41
C GLY A 209 -7.93 9.32 19.45
N VAL A 210 -6.95 8.62 20.00
CA VAL A 210 -5.74 8.11 19.34
C VAL A 210 -6.09 7.12 18.22
N THR A 211 -5.68 7.40 16.98
CA THR A 211 -5.32 6.39 15.97
C THR A 211 -4.26 6.98 15.03
N GLY A 212 -3.02 6.55 15.23
CA GLY A 212 -1.91 6.86 14.33
C GLY A 212 -1.76 5.73 13.32
N ALA A 213 -2.01 6.02 12.04
CA ALA A 213 -1.54 5.22 10.92
C ALA A 213 -1.33 6.15 9.71
N GLY A 214 -0.08 6.24 9.27
CA GLY A 214 0.38 7.00 8.13
C GLY A 214 1.48 6.20 7.46
N ALA A 215 1.04 5.16 6.78
CA ALA A 215 1.68 4.30 5.79
C ALA A 215 0.48 3.52 5.26
N TRP A 216 0.45 3.16 3.99
CA TRP A 216 -0.70 2.44 3.41
C TRP A 216 -1.11 1.25 4.32
N SER A 217 -2.15 1.46 5.12
CA SER A 217 -2.66 0.51 6.09
C SER A 217 -4.05 0.17 5.61
N GLY A 218 -4.21 -1.04 5.07
CA GLY A 218 -5.53 -1.65 5.03
C GLY A 218 -6.15 -1.58 6.42
N PRO A 219 -7.49 -1.49 6.51
CA PRO A 219 -8.16 -1.06 7.72
C PRO A 219 -7.81 -1.95 8.92
N THR A 220 -7.42 -1.31 10.03
CA THR A 220 -7.32 -1.92 11.36
C THR A 220 -8.70 -2.46 11.80
N MET A 221 -8.74 -3.35 12.78
CA MET A 221 -10.01 -3.94 13.25
C MET A 221 -11.04 -2.88 13.74
N ALA A 222 -10.58 -1.70 14.17
CA ALA A 222 -11.44 -0.57 14.51
C ALA A 222 -12.15 0.04 13.28
N GLU A 223 -11.45 0.09 12.14
CA GLU A 223 -12.00 0.53 10.85
C GLU A 223 -12.92 -0.54 10.25
N ARG A 224 -12.68 -1.84 10.51
CA ARG A 224 -13.61 -2.93 10.14
C ARG A 224 -14.84 -3.04 11.06
N LYS A 225 -14.76 -2.65 12.35
CA LYS A 225 -15.90 -2.66 13.30
C LYS A 225 -16.94 -1.56 13.03
N LEU A 226 -16.52 -0.37 12.61
CA LEU A 226 -17.44 0.72 12.21
C LEU A 226 -18.32 0.34 11.01
N LEU A 227 -17.91 -0.64 10.21
CA LEU A 227 -18.68 -1.19 9.09
C LEU A 227 -19.71 -2.27 9.49
N ARG A 228 -19.63 -2.85 10.71
CA ARG A 228 -20.45 -4.03 11.11
C ARG A 228 -21.39 -3.81 12.31
N GLY A 229 -21.33 -2.68 13.01
CA GLY A 229 -22.10 -2.44 14.22
C GLY A 229 -23.42 -1.66 14.03
N CYS A 230 -24.46 -2.26 13.43
CA CYS A 230 -25.83 -1.75 13.57
C CYS A 230 -26.90 -2.82 13.28
N ALA A 231 -27.02 -3.83 14.15
CA ALA A 231 -28.19 -4.70 14.21
C ALA A 231 -28.29 -5.44 15.56
N MET A 232 -28.62 -4.72 16.63
CA MET A 232 -29.20 -5.33 17.84
C MET A 232 -30.26 -4.40 18.42
N GLY A 233 -31.53 -4.77 18.23
CA GLY A 233 -32.69 -4.09 18.81
C GLY A 233 -33.94 -4.97 18.66
N HIS A 234 -34.39 -5.53 19.78
CA HIS A 234 -35.60 -6.34 19.94
C HIS A 234 -36.90 -5.63 19.49
N GLY A 235 -37.89 -6.38 18.98
CA GLY A 235 -39.31 -5.99 19.02
C GLY A 235 -40.22 -6.45 17.87
N THR A 236 -40.84 -7.63 18.04
CA THR A 236 -42.22 -8.03 17.65
C THR A 236 -42.91 -7.48 16.38
N GLY A 237 -43.42 -8.40 15.53
CA GLY A 237 -44.73 -8.22 14.85
C GLY A 237 -44.84 -8.47 13.34
N VAL A 238 -45.36 -9.65 12.98
CA VAL A 238 -46.31 -10.00 11.88
C VAL A 238 -46.17 -9.38 10.47
N GLY A 239 -45.98 -10.24 9.45
CA GLY A 239 -46.80 -10.21 8.22
C GLY A 239 -46.16 -9.92 6.85
N SER A 240 -46.23 -10.93 5.96
CA SER A 240 -46.32 -10.87 4.48
C SER A 240 -45.08 -10.69 3.58
N VAL A 241 -44.65 -11.83 3.03
CA VAL A 241 -44.18 -12.15 1.66
C VAL A 241 -44.05 -11.02 0.61
N GLY A 242 -42.86 -10.92 0.00
CA GLY A 242 -42.69 -10.65 -1.44
C GLY A 242 -41.81 -9.46 -1.86
N ALA A 243 -40.51 -9.70 -2.13
CA ALA A 243 -39.65 -9.10 -3.19
C ALA A 243 -38.17 -9.04 -2.75
N SER A 244 -37.40 -10.07 -3.09
CA SER A 244 -35.95 -10.11 -2.88
C SER A 244 -35.23 -9.36 -4.00
N ARG A 245 -34.79 -8.13 -3.73
CA ARG A 245 -33.72 -7.44 -4.47
C ARG A 245 -32.66 -6.99 -3.46
N GLY A 246 -31.45 -7.51 -3.65
CA GLY A 246 -30.30 -7.34 -2.77
C GLY A 246 -29.93 -5.88 -2.59
N LEU A 247 -30.14 -5.39 -1.37
CA LEU A 247 -29.56 -4.15 -0.88
C LEU A 247 -28.12 -4.44 -0.44
N ILE A 248 -27.15 -4.05 -1.26
CA ILE A 248 -25.78 -3.79 -0.81
C ILE A 248 -25.88 -2.52 0.05
N ARG A 249 -26.03 -2.70 1.36
CA ARG A 249 -25.92 -1.58 2.31
C ARG A 249 -24.45 -1.24 2.45
N SER A 250 -23.98 -0.29 1.65
CA SER A 250 -22.85 0.57 2.00
C SER A 250 -23.13 1.15 3.38
N ALA A 251 -22.19 0.98 4.31
CA ALA A 251 -22.29 1.47 5.68
C ALA A 251 -22.23 3.00 5.68
N ARG A 252 -23.37 3.64 5.39
CA ARG A 252 -23.58 5.07 5.54
C ARG A 252 -23.78 5.36 7.03
N VAL A 253 -22.75 5.90 7.68
CA VAL A 253 -22.91 6.58 8.97
C VAL A 253 -24.01 7.64 8.77
N HIS A 254 -25.16 7.46 9.42
CA HIS A 254 -26.14 8.54 9.55
C HIS A 254 -25.51 9.62 10.42
N PHE A 255 -24.92 10.62 9.77
CA PHE A 255 -24.58 11.87 10.43
C PHE A 255 -25.90 12.53 10.87
N ARG A 256 -26.04 12.71 12.18
CA ARG A 256 -26.94 13.73 12.72
C ARG A 256 -26.43 15.09 12.23
N GLU A 257 -27.31 15.86 11.62
CA GLU A 257 -27.13 17.29 11.38
C GLU A 257 -26.97 17.97 12.74
N ASP A 258 -25.72 18.21 13.15
CA ASP A 258 -25.26 19.24 14.11
C ASP A 258 -23.94 18.78 14.74
N ASP A 259 -22.80 19.00 14.05
CA ASP A 259 -21.54 19.42 14.70
C ASP A 259 -20.46 19.75 13.65
N THR A 260 -20.04 21.02 13.61
CA THR A 260 -19.27 21.66 12.54
C THR A 260 -17.83 22.00 12.96
N ARG A 261 -16.91 21.02 12.97
CA ARG A 261 -15.44 21.26 13.08
C ARG A 261 -14.65 20.28 12.18
N ARG A 262 -13.86 20.81 11.22
CA ARG A 262 -13.42 20.20 9.93
C ARG A 262 -11.88 19.99 9.87
N SER A 263 -11.33 19.15 8.96
CA SER A 263 -9.95 18.58 9.06
C SER A 263 -8.98 18.79 7.85
N PRO A 264 -7.67 19.05 8.05
CA PRO A 264 -6.63 19.26 7.03
C PRO A 264 -6.05 17.98 6.37
N LEU A 265 -6.77 16.86 6.40
CA LEU A 265 -6.25 15.54 5.97
C LEU A 265 -6.39 15.26 4.46
N ALA A 266 -7.26 15.97 3.74
CA ALA A 266 -7.55 15.69 2.33
C ALA A 266 -6.44 16.14 1.37
N SER A 267 -5.78 17.27 1.64
CA SER A 267 -4.64 17.77 0.83
C SER A 267 -3.42 16.84 0.92
N HIS A 268 -3.19 16.26 2.10
CA HIS A 268 -2.09 15.35 2.36
C HIS A 268 -2.13 14.09 1.49
N GLN A 269 -3.31 13.48 1.33
CA GLN A 269 -3.49 12.27 0.53
C GLN A 269 -3.30 12.54 -0.97
N VAL A 270 -3.72 13.72 -1.44
CA VAL A 270 -3.53 14.14 -2.83
C VAL A 270 -2.04 14.26 -3.16
N ILE A 271 -1.26 14.95 -2.31
CA ILE A 271 0.20 15.06 -2.48
C ILE A 271 0.85 13.68 -2.48
N LYS A 272 0.49 12.82 -1.51
CA LYS A 272 1.00 11.45 -1.43
C LYS A 272 0.72 10.69 -2.74
N ASN A 273 -0.50 10.75 -3.26
CA ASN A 273 -0.86 10.08 -4.50
C ASN A 273 -0.08 10.63 -5.70
N SER A 274 0.11 11.95 -5.79
CA SER A 274 0.93 12.55 -6.85
C SER A 274 2.38 12.10 -6.80
N LEU A 275 2.99 12.01 -5.61
CA LEU A 275 4.37 11.54 -5.46
C LEU A 275 4.51 10.06 -5.83
N HIS A 276 3.58 9.22 -5.38
CA HIS A 276 3.55 7.81 -5.75
C HIS A 276 3.32 7.60 -7.25
N LYS A 277 2.50 8.44 -7.89
CA LYS A 277 2.32 8.44 -9.34
C LYS A 277 3.66 8.61 -10.06
N LEU A 278 4.39 9.67 -9.72
CA LEU A 278 5.67 10.01 -10.35
C LEU A 278 6.72 8.92 -10.09
N TYR A 279 6.76 8.39 -8.87
CA TYR A 279 7.62 7.25 -8.53
C TYR A 279 7.31 6.01 -9.37
N LEU A 280 6.03 5.62 -9.52
CA LEU A 280 5.65 4.43 -10.30
C LEU A 280 6.00 4.58 -11.78
N GLU A 281 5.76 5.76 -12.37
CA GLU A 281 6.13 6.05 -13.76
C GLU A 281 7.65 6.00 -13.95
N ASP A 282 8.41 6.55 -13.01
CA ASP A 282 9.85 6.54 -13.07
C ASP A 282 10.45 5.14 -12.89
N PHE A 283 9.96 4.40 -11.90
CA PHE A 283 10.40 3.03 -11.66
C PHE A 283 10.04 2.12 -12.84
N TYR A 284 8.87 2.32 -13.46
CA TYR A 284 8.54 1.61 -14.70
C TYR A 284 9.57 1.87 -15.78
N ARG A 285 9.95 3.13 -16.05
CA ARG A 285 10.98 3.47 -17.04
C ARG A 285 12.32 2.80 -16.74
N VAL A 286 12.75 2.77 -15.48
CA VAL A 286 13.98 2.08 -15.07
C VAL A 286 13.89 0.57 -15.35
N THR A 287 12.77 -0.08 -15.02
CA THR A 287 12.60 -1.51 -15.31
C THR A 287 12.62 -1.82 -16.80
N GLN A 288 12.05 -0.95 -17.63
CA GLN A 288 12.10 -1.08 -19.08
C GLN A 288 13.51 -0.82 -19.64
N ALA A 289 14.26 0.09 -19.03
CA ALA A 289 15.66 0.33 -19.38
C ALA A 289 16.57 -0.86 -19.02
N ILE A 290 16.27 -1.57 -17.92
CA ILE A 290 16.98 -2.81 -17.56
C ILE A 290 16.72 -3.92 -18.58
N GLY A 291 15.50 -3.99 -19.12
CA GLY A 291 15.15 -4.94 -20.16
C GLY A 291 15.05 -6.39 -19.66
N GLY A 292 15.09 -7.32 -20.61
CA GLY A 292 15.04 -8.77 -20.35
C GLY A 292 13.81 -9.23 -19.59
N GLU A 293 13.96 -10.29 -18.80
CA GLU A 293 12.89 -10.82 -17.95
C GLU A 293 12.53 -9.86 -16.81
N THR A 294 13.46 -8.99 -16.38
CA THR A 294 13.17 -7.94 -15.39
C THR A 294 12.09 -6.99 -15.90
N ALA A 295 12.19 -6.51 -17.15
CA ALA A 295 11.17 -5.64 -17.74
C ALA A 295 9.79 -6.32 -17.85
N ASN A 296 9.76 -7.63 -18.13
CA ASN A 296 8.52 -8.41 -18.24
C ASN A 296 7.84 -8.56 -16.88
N PHE A 297 8.54 -9.18 -15.91
CA PHE A 297 7.97 -9.49 -14.61
C PHE A 297 7.76 -8.21 -13.78
N MET A 298 8.77 -7.35 -13.67
CA MET A 298 8.64 -6.14 -12.87
C MET A 298 7.72 -5.11 -13.53
N GLY A 299 7.77 -4.97 -14.86
CA GLY A 299 6.84 -4.12 -15.59
C GLY A 299 5.39 -4.52 -15.35
N HIS A 300 5.10 -5.83 -15.36
CA HIS A 300 3.78 -6.36 -14.99
C HIS A 300 3.37 -5.97 -13.56
N LEU A 301 4.26 -6.14 -12.57
CA LEU A 301 3.98 -5.80 -11.18
C LEU A 301 3.71 -4.29 -10.98
N ILE A 302 4.46 -3.42 -11.65
CA ILE A 302 4.24 -1.97 -11.58
C ILE A 302 2.94 -1.58 -12.25
N MET A 303 2.60 -2.17 -13.40
CA MET A 303 1.33 -1.91 -14.10
C MET A 303 0.12 -2.30 -13.24
N LEU A 304 0.13 -3.48 -12.63
CA LEU A 304 -0.93 -3.89 -11.70
C LEU A 304 -1.09 -2.92 -10.54
N ARG A 305 0.03 -2.46 -9.98
CA ARG A 305 0.05 -1.49 -8.88
C ARG A 305 -0.49 -0.12 -9.29
N ALA A 306 -0.14 0.34 -10.48
CA ALA A 306 -0.63 1.59 -11.04
C ALA A 306 -2.14 1.56 -11.27
N ASP A 307 -2.65 0.45 -11.83
CA ASP A 307 -4.08 0.23 -12.02
C ASP A 307 -4.82 0.19 -10.67
N ARG A 308 -4.29 -0.54 -9.68
CA ARG A 308 -4.84 -0.58 -8.32
C ARG A 308 -4.89 0.82 -7.69
N MET A 309 -3.84 1.61 -7.85
CA MET A 309 -3.80 2.99 -7.35
C MET A 309 -4.88 3.85 -8.00
N ALA A 310 -5.03 3.78 -9.33
CA ALA A 310 -6.07 4.52 -10.04
C ALA A 310 -7.48 4.12 -9.55
N ILE A 311 -7.76 2.82 -9.45
CA ILE A 311 -9.05 2.31 -8.96
C ILE A 311 -9.31 2.77 -7.53
N ASN A 312 -8.33 2.65 -6.64
CA ASN A 312 -8.47 3.07 -5.24
C ASN A 312 -8.72 4.58 -5.12
N ILE A 313 -8.07 5.41 -5.94
CA ILE A 313 -8.34 6.85 -5.98
C ILE A 313 -9.78 7.10 -6.44
N THR A 314 -10.25 6.41 -7.48
CA THR A 314 -11.63 6.55 -7.96
C THR A 314 -12.63 6.15 -6.87
N VAL A 315 -12.50 4.96 -6.28
CA VAL A 315 -13.41 4.43 -5.26
C VAL A 315 -13.44 5.34 -4.03
N ASN A 316 -12.27 5.76 -3.52
CA ASN A 316 -12.19 6.62 -2.34
C ASN A 316 -12.60 8.07 -2.62
N SER A 317 -12.67 8.49 -3.89
CA SER A 317 -13.18 9.81 -4.25
C SER A 317 -14.70 9.90 -4.25
N ILE A 318 -15.43 8.78 -4.31
CA ILE A 318 -16.90 8.77 -4.35
C ILE A 318 -17.45 9.42 -3.07
N GLY A 319 -18.32 10.42 -3.23
CA GLY A 319 -18.88 11.19 -2.11
C GLY A 319 -17.95 12.28 -1.55
N THR A 320 -16.79 12.52 -2.17
CA THR A 320 -15.88 13.63 -1.85
C THR A 320 -15.91 14.71 -2.94
N PRO A 321 -15.47 15.96 -2.63
CA PRO A 321 -15.36 17.03 -3.64
C PRO A 321 -14.49 16.65 -4.84
N LEU A 322 -13.55 15.73 -4.67
CA LEU A 322 -12.67 15.25 -5.74
C LEU A 322 -13.41 14.53 -6.88
N ASN A 323 -14.65 14.06 -6.64
CA ASN A 323 -15.48 13.40 -7.64
C ASN A 323 -16.54 14.34 -8.29
N GLU A 324 -16.56 15.61 -7.89
CA GLU A 324 -17.42 16.62 -8.52
C GLU A 324 -16.96 16.93 -9.95
N PRO A 325 -17.87 17.27 -10.87
CA PRO A 325 -17.53 17.49 -12.28
C PRO A 325 -16.38 18.47 -12.51
N ALA A 326 -16.29 19.55 -11.72
CA ALA A 326 -15.21 20.53 -11.80
C ALA A 326 -13.83 19.95 -11.45
N MET A 327 -13.80 18.93 -10.60
CA MET A 327 -12.60 18.38 -9.98
C MET A 327 -12.14 17.04 -10.56
N ARG A 328 -12.92 16.45 -11.48
CA ARG A 328 -12.59 15.17 -12.13
C ARG A 328 -11.34 15.24 -12.99
N SER A 329 -11.06 16.38 -13.61
CA SER A 329 -9.82 16.62 -14.35
C SER A 329 -8.61 16.49 -13.42
N THR A 330 -8.68 17.10 -12.23
CA THR A 330 -7.67 16.98 -11.17
C THR A 330 -7.54 15.54 -10.68
N ARG A 331 -8.65 14.84 -10.47
CA ARG A 331 -8.61 13.40 -10.12
C ARG A 331 -7.87 12.58 -11.17
N HIS A 332 -8.16 12.80 -12.44
CA HIS A 332 -7.50 12.08 -13.54
C HIS A 332 -5.98 12.33 -13.57
N LYS A 333 -5.53 13.54 -13.21
CA LYS A 333 -4.09 13.86 -13.08
C LYS A 333 -3.39 13.03 -12.01
N LEU A 334 -4.09 12.47 -11.02
CA LEU A 334 -3.52 11.60 -9.99
C LEU A 334 -3.30 10.16 -10.47
N TYR A 335 -3.82 9.78 -11.64
CA TYR A 335 -3.64 8.44 -12.18
C TYR A 335 -2.24 8.32 -12.83
N PRO A 336 -1.52 7.22 -12.59
CA PRO A 336 -0.28 6.95 -13.31
C PRO A 336 -0.51 6.79 -14.81
N ALA A 337 0.42 7.30 -15.61
CA ALA A 337 0.46 7.15 -17.06
C ALA A 337 1.02 5.77 -17.51
N VAL A 338 0.89 4.76 -16.65
CA VAL A 338 1.32 3.37 -16.86
C VAL A 338 0.22 2.45 -16.28
N GLY A 339 0.13 1.22 -16.77
CA GLY A 339 -0.91 0.27 -16.36
C GLY A 339 -1.71 -0.29 -17.54
N TYR A 340 -2.47 -1.35 -17.31
CA TYR A 340 -3.36 -1.94 -18.31
C TYR A 340 -4.61 -1.09 -18.54
N LEU A 341 -5.00 -0.27 -17.56
CA LEU A 341 -6.11 0.67 -17.71
C LEU A 341 -5.68 1.94 -18.45
N TYR A 342 -4.39 2.28 -18.50
CA TYR A 342 -3.94 3.48 -19.20
C TYR A 342 -3.84 3.24 -20.73
N PRO A 343 -4.33 4.16 -21.60
CA PRO A 343 -5.06 5.40 -21.29
C PRO A 343 -6.59 5.25 -21.30
N ALA A 344 -7.14 4.22 -21.95
CA ALA A 344 -8.58 4.14 -22.23
C ALA A 344 -9.42 3.80 -20.99
N GLY A 345 -8.97 2.87 -20.14
CA GLY A 345 -9.60 2.51 -18.88
C GLY A 345 -9.51 3.61 -17.82
N THR A 346 -8.38 4.33 -17.75
CA THR A 346 -8.22 5.48 -16.83
C THR A 346 -9.07 6.67 -17.24
N ALA A 347 -9.32 6.87 -18.53
CA ALA A 347 -10.31 7.82 -19.03
C ALA A 347 -11.73 7.42 -18.57
N ARG A 348 -12.12 6.14 -18.70
CA ARG A 348 -13.41 5.67 -18.19
C ARG A 348 -13.53 5.81 -16.67
N LEU A 349 -12.46 5.52 -15.92
CA LEU A 349 -12.39 5.73 -14.47
C LEU A 349 -12.54 7.20 -14.08
N ALA A 350 -12.11 8.14 -14.94
CA ALA A 350 -12.29 9.56 -14.70
C ALA A 350 -13.76 10.01 -14.83
N ASP A 351 -14.59 9.25 -15.54
CA ASP A 351 -16.02 9.53 -15.70
C ASP A 351 -16.90 8.84 -14.65
N VAL A 352 -16.33 7.95 -13.83
CA VAL A 352 -17.08 7.25 -12.77
C VAL A 352 -17.58 8.25 -11.74
N THR A 353 -18.90 8.24 -11.51
CA THR A 353 -19.59 9.11 -10.54
C THR A 353 -20.06 8.35 -9.30
N ASP A 354 -20.41 7.08 -9.45
CA ASP A 354 -20.97 6.21 -8.43
C ASP A 354 -20.44 4.77 -8.54
N GLU A 355 -20.74 3.94 -7.54
CA GLU A 355 -20.26 2.55 -7.48
C GLU A 355 -20.76 1.69 -8.65
N ASN A 356 -21.93 2.01 -9.21
CA ASN A 356 -22.53 1.26 -10.32
C ASN A 356 -21.70 1.39 -11.62
N ASN A 357 -21.00 2.50 -11.80
CA ASN A 357 -20.22 2.76 -13.00
C ASN A 357 -18.80 2.17 -12.96
N ILE A 358 -18.36 1.65 -11.80
CA ILE A 358 -17.04 1.03 -11.66
C ILE A 358 -16.91 -0.20 -12.57
N GLU A 359 -17.93 -1.06 -12.62
CA GLU A 359 -17.92 -2.27 -13.45
C GLU A 359 -17.71 -1.93 -14.94
N TYR A 360 -18.38 -0.88 -15.41
CA TYR A 360 -18.23 -0.40 -16.78
C TYR A 360 -16.82 0.12 -17.06
N ALA A 361 -16.20 0.85 -16.12
CA ALA A 361 -14.83 1.30 -16.27
C ALA A 361 -13.84 0.12 -16.32
N LEU A 362 -14.01 -0.88 -15.45
CA LEU A 362 -13.18 -2.08 -15.39
C LEU A 362 -13.38 -3.01 -16.60
N SER A 363 -14.51 -2.92 -17.30
CA SER A 363 -14.76 -3.66 -18.56
C SER A 363 -13.78 -3.31 -19.70
N ALA A 364 -12.98 -2.25 -19.54
CA ALA A 364 -11.89 -1.96 -20.47
C ALA A 364 -10.82 -3.07 -20.51
N VAL A 365 -10.65 -3.81 -19.41
CA VAL A 365 -9.66 -4.88 -19.27
C VAL A 365 -10.38 -6.17 -18.84
N PRO A 366 -10.41 -7.22 -19.67
CA PRO A 366 -11.15 -8.45 -19.40
C PRO A 366 -10.77 -9.13 -18.07
N GLU A 367 -9.51 -9.05 -17.66
CA GLU A 367 -9.00 -9.60 -16.41
C GLU A 367 -9.65 -8.92 -15.20
N TYR A 368 -9.72 -7.59 -15.20
CA TYR A 368 -10.37 -6.83 -14.13
C TYR A 368 -11.89 -6.99 -14.14
N GLN A 369 -12.51 -7.14 -15.31
CA GLN A 369 -13.93 -7.45 -15.40
C GLN A 369 -14.25 -8.81 -14.77
N LYS A 370 -13.48 -9.85 -15.08
CA LYS A 370 -13.64 -11.19 -14.47
C LYS A 370 -13.45 -11.14 -12.96
N LEU A 371 -12.45 -10.38 -12.52
CA LEU A 371 -12.15 -10.19 -11.10
C LEU A 371 -13.31 -9.49 -10.37
N TYR A 372 -13.83 -8.40 -10.94
CA TYR A 372 -14.99 -7.69 -10.38
C TYR A 372 -16.26 -8.54 -10.39
N ALA A 373 -16.53 -9.29 -11.48
CA ALA A 373 -17.68 -10.19 -11.56
C ALA A 373 -17.62 -11.31 -10.50
N SER A 374 -16.41 -11.80 -10.17
CA SER A 374 -16.22 -12.81 -9.12
C SER A 374 -16.60 -12.28 -7.72
N LEU A 375 -16.51 -10.97 -7.49
CA LEU A 375 -16.89 -10.32 -6.23
C LEU A 375 -18.40 -10.41 -5.97
N ALA A 376 -19.23 -10.34 -7.02
CA ALA A 376 -20.69 -10.38 -6.89
C ALA A 376 -21.21 -11.70 -6.24
N GLY A 377 -20.42 -12.78 -6.31
CA GLY A 377 -20.73 -14.06 -5.67
C GLY A 377 -20.20 -14.23 -4.24
N LEU A 378 -19.33 -13.33 -3.76
CA LEU A 378 -18.57 -13.48 -2.52
C LEU A 378 -19.09 -12.48 -1.47
N LYS A 379 -19.99 -12.95 -0.58
CA LYS A 379 -20.64 -12.08 0.43
C LYS A 379 -19.69 -11.49 1.48
N ASP A 380 -18.51 -12.08 1.67
CA ASP A 380 -17.57 -11.74 2.75
C ASP A 380 -16.26 -11.12 2.28
N LYS A 381 -16.12 -10.79 0.99
CA LYS A 381 -14.92 -10.12 0.45
C LYS A 381 -15.24 -8.74 -0.08
N THR A 382 -14.32 -7.81 0.14
CA THR A 382 -14.32 -6.49 -0.48
C THR A 382 -13.50 -6.50 -1.77
N LEU A 383 -13.67 -5.49 -2.62
CA LEU A 383 -12.84 -5.30 -3.81
C LEU A 383 -11.34 -5.19 -3.43
N GLU A 384 -11.04 -4.58 -2.29
CA GLU A 384 -9.69 -4.44 -1.77
C GLU A 384 -9.08 -5.81 -1.39
N ASP A 385 -9.85 -6.69 -0.75
CA ASP A 385 -9.39 -8.05 -0.40
C ASP A 385 -9.03 -8.84 -1.66
N VAL A 386 -9.80 -8.69 -2.74
CA VAL A 386 -9.52 -9.35 -4.02
C VAL A 386 -8.25 -8.79 -4.68
N PHE A 387 -8.00 -7.49 -4.58
CA PHE A 387 -6.73 -6.92 -5.06
C PHE A 387 -5.52 -7.38 -4.24
N TYR A 388 -5.66 -7.55 -2.92
CA TYR A 388 -4.59 -8.13 -2.10
C TYR A 388 -4.26 -9.57 -2.55
N GLU A 389 -5.27 -10.38 -2.84
CA GLU A 389 -5.08 -11.74 -3.37
C GLU A 389 -4.41 -11.74 -4.76
N GLN A 390 -4.82 -10.83 -5.64
CA GLN A 390 -4.20 -10.67 -6.96
C GLN A 390 -2.73 -10.25 -6.85
N ASP A 391 -2.41 -9.31 -5.97
CA ASP A 391 -1.05 -8.83 -5.76
C ASP A 391 -0.15 -9.95 -5.23
N VAL A 392 -0.60 -10.68 -4.20
CA VAL A 392 0.14 -11.82 -3.64
C VAL A 392 0.38 -12.87 -4.72
N ARG A 393 -0.64 -13.22 -5.52
CA ARG A 393 -0.48 -14.13 -6.66
C ARG A 393 0.58 -13.65 -7.64
N ALA A 394 0.58 -12.37 -7.99
CA ALA A 394 1.54 -11.82 -8.94
C ALA A 394 2.97 -11.85 -8.38
N PHE A 395 3.14 -11.56 -7.08
CA PHE A 395 4.43 -11.67 -6.39
C PHE A 395 4.92 -13.12 -6.30
N GLU A 396 4.04 -14.09 -6.06
CA GLU A 396 4.39 -15.52 -6.09
C GLU A 396 4.90 -15.94 -7.46
N MET A 397 4.20 -15.53 -8.54
CA MET A 397 4.59 -15.85 -9.92
C MET A 397 5.94 -15.25 -10.30
N ALA A 398 6.36 -14.13 -9.69
CA ALA A 398 7.68 -13.58 -9.89
C ALA A 398 8.80 -14.50 -9.36
N PHE A 399 8.51 -15.51 -8.52
CA PHE A 399 9.51 -16.50 -8.12
C PHE A 399 9.60 -17.70 -9.07
N ASP A 400 8.63 -17.88 -9.98
CA ASP A 400 8.66 -18.93 -10.99
C ASP A 400 9.61 -18.60 -12.15
N GLY A 401 9.83 -17.30 -12.42
CA GLY A 401 10.88 -16.81 -13.31
C GLY A 401 12.28 -16.98 -12.70
N GLN A 402 13.33 -16.95 -13.53
CA GLN A 402 14.74 -16.94 -13.11
C GLN A 402 15.50 -15.81 -13.79
N MET A 403 16.62 -15.38 -13.21
CA MET A 403 17.53 -14.40 -13.80
C MET A 403 16.86 -13.04 -14.08
N HIS A 404 16.13 -12.53 -13.08
CA HIS A 404 15.50 -11.22 -13.14
C HIS A 404 15.40 -10.58 -11.75
N PHE A 405 15.27 -9.25 -11.68
CA PHE A 405 15.24 -8.54 -10.41
C PHE A 405 13.86 -8.44 -9.76
N ALA A 406 12.78 -8.76 -10.47
CA ALA A 406 11.43 -8.72 -9.91
C ALA A 406 11.25 -9.58 -8.63
N SER A 407 12.07 -10.62 -8.45
CA SER A 407 12.07 -11.48 -7.25
C SER A 407 12.44 -10.72 -5.97
N PHE A 408 13.32 -9.71 -6.06
CA PHE A 408 13.70 -8.86 -4.92
C PHE A 408 12.54 -7.97 -4.48
N TYR A 409 11.84 -7.34 -5.43
CA TYR A 409 10.65 -6.55 -5.14
C TYR A 409 9.51 -7.43 -4.60
N ALA A 410 9.26 -8.58 -5.24
CA ALA A 410 8.26 -9.53 -4.78
C ALA A 410 8.54 -10.03 -3.36
N TYR A 411 9.80 -10.30 -3.01
CA TYR A 411 10.20 -10.68 -1.65
C TYR A 411 9.78 -9.63 -0.61
N VAL A 412 10.14 -8.36 -0.84
CA VAL A 412 9.78 -7.26 0.07
C VAL A 412 8.27 -7.18 0.24
N LYS A 413 7.50 -7.24 -0.85
CA LYS A 413 6.04 -7.14 -0.80
C LYS A 413 5.35 -8.35 -0.16
N LEU A 414 5.90 -9.55 -0.35
CA LEU A 414 5.42 -10.74 0.35
C LEU A 414 5.74 -10.67 1.86
N LYS A 415 6.92 -10.18 2.25
CA LYS A 415 7.23 -9.96 3.67
C LYS A 415 6.34 -8.89 4.30
N GLU A 416 6.00 -7.81 3.60
CA GLU A 416 4.99 -6.85 4.08
C GLU A 416 3.62 -7.54 4.30
N GLN A 417 3.20 -8.44 3.40
CA GLN A 417 1.97 -9.22 3.58
C GLN A 417 2.07 -10.19 4.77
N GLU A 418 3.21 -10.86 4.97
CA GLU A 418 3.43 -11.75 6.11
C GLU A 418 3.33 -10.99 7.43
N ILE A 419 3.94 -9.80 7.51
CA ILE A 419 3.85 -8.90 8.66
C ILE A 419 2.39 -8.51 8.90
N ARG A 420 1.62 -8.18 7.86
CA ARG A 420 0.17 -7.91 7.99
C ARG A 420 -0.59 -9.11 8.55
N ASN A 421 -0.30 -10.31 8.07
CA ASN A 421 -0.94 -11.53 8.55
C ASN A 421 -0.62 -11.77 10.03
N LEU A 422 0.64 -11.60 10.44
CA LEU A 422 1.07 -11.75 11.84
C LEU A 422 0.35 -10.75 12.76
N VAL A 423 0.29 -9.48 12.38
CA VAL A 423 -0.41 -8.45 13.15
C VAL A 423 -1.90 -8.77 13.26
N TRP A 424 -2.54 -9.17 12.15
CA TRP A 424 -3.95 -9.57 12.14
C TRP A 424 -4.24 -10.71 13.11
N ILE A 425 -3.44 -11.79 13.04
CA ILE A 425 -3.58 -12.96 13.93
C ILE A 425 -3.38 -12.54 15.39
N ALA A 426 -2.34 -11.75 15.68
CA ALA A 426 -2.07 -11.25 17.03
C ALA A 426 -3.23 -10.39 17.57
N GLU A 427 -3.80 -9.50 16.74
CA GLU A 427 -4.97 -8.69 17.12
C GLU A 427 -6.22 -9.54 17.38
N CYS A 428 -6.47 -10.56 16.55
CA CYS A 428 -7.57 -11.50 16.74
C CYS A 428 -7.43 -12.30 18.04
N ILE A 429 -6.23 -12.77 18.37
CA ILE A 429 -5.93 -13.46 19.63
C ILE A 429 -6.16 -12.51 20.81
N LEU A 430 -5.57 -11.31 20.77
CA LEU A 430 -5.67 -10.33 21.85
C LEU A 430 -7.11 -9.88 22.12
N GLN A 431 -7.94 -9.78 21.08
CA GLN A 431 -9.35 -9.37 21.19
C GLN A 431 -10.33 -10.54 21.36
N GLY A 432 -9.85 -11.79 21.40
CA GLY A 432 -10.69 -12.99 21.50
C GLY A 432 -11.61 -13.24 20.30
N GLN A 433 -11.32 -12.67 19.13
CA GLN A 433 -12.14 -12.78 17.92
C GLN A 433 -11.63 -13.91 17.00
N LYS A 434 -11.67 -15.15 17.49
CA LYS A 434 -11.17 -16.33 16.75
C LYS A 434 -11.98 -16.68 15.50
N GLU A 435 -13.23 -16.22 15.39
CA GLU A 435 -14.08 -16.47 14.22
C GLU A 435 -13.51 -15.84 12.94
N GLU A 436 -12.82 -14.70 13.07
CA GLU A 436 -12.29 -13.91 11.96
C GLU A 436 -10.80 -14.16 11.71
N ILE A 437 -10.17 -15.01 12.53
CA ILE A 437 -8.70 -15.20 12.53
C ILE A 437 -8.18 -15.71 11.19
N ASN A 438 -8.96 -16.52 10.48
CA ASN A 438 -8.61 -17.12 9.18
C ASN A 438 -8.75 -16.15 8.00
N LYS A 439 -9.12 -14.88 8.22
CA LYS A 439 -9.30 -13.86 7.18
C LYS A 439 -8.02 -13.11 6.80
N PHE A 440 -6.88 -13.80 6.86
CA PHE A 440 -5.61 -13.30 6.34
C PHE A 440 -5.39 -13.84 4.91
N VAL A 441 -4.46 -13.24 4.17
CA VAL A 441 -4.12 -13.69 2.81
C VAL A 441 -2.87 -14.54 2.90
N PRO A 442 -2.97 -15.88 2.82
CA PRO A 442 -1.82 -16.75 2.99
C PRO A 442 -0.89 -16.65 1.77
N ILE A 443 0.41 -16.82 2.01
CA ILE A 443 1.48 -16.67 0.99
C ILE A 443 1.99 -18.07 0.63
N PHE A 444 2.15 -18.34 -0.67
CA PHE A 444 2.53 -19.64 -1.24
C PHE A 444 1.63 -20.81 -0.77
N SER A 445 0.38 -20.51 -0.42
CA SER A 445 -0.57 -21.51 0.08
C SER A 445 -1.11 -22.42 -1.00
N ASP A 446 -1.13 -23.73 -0.75
CA ASP A 446 -1.76 -24.70 -1.66
C ASP A 446 -3.29 -24.58 -1.68
N SER A 447 -3.84 -23.98 -0.62
CA SER A 447 -5.26 -23.70 -0.45
C SER A 447 -5.69 -22.36 -1.07
N ALA A 448 -4.77 -21.60 -1.66
CA ALA A 448 -5.07 -20.29 -2.23
C ALA A 448 -6.15 -20.38 -3.33
N PRO A 449 -7.12 -19.43 -3.38
CA PRO A 449 -8.22 -19.48 -4.34
C PRO A 449 -7.78 -19.61 -5.80
N TRP A 450 -6.69 -18.95 -6.17
CA TRP A 450 -6.14 -18.99 -7.54
C TRP A 450 -5.47 -20.32 -7.90
N ARG A 451 -5.05 -21.13 -6.92
CA ARG A 451 -4.49 -22.47 -7.15
C ARG A 451 -5.59 -23.54 -7.18
N LEU A 452 -6.64 -23.38 -6.38
CA LEU A 452 -7.80 -24.28 -6.37
C LEU A 452 -8.63 -24.17 -7.66
N ALA A 453 -8.77 -22.95 -8.22
CA ALA A 453 -9.49 -22.73 -9.47
C ALA A 453 -8.93 -23.55 -10.66
N GLY A 454 -7.62 -23.86 -10.65
CA GLY A 454 -6.99 -24.71 -11.65
C GLY A 454 -7.22 -26.22 -11.47
N LYS A 455 -7.66 -26.66 -10.28
CA LYS A 455 -7.90 -28.08 -9.96
C LYS A 455 -9.32 -28.56 -10.30
N VAL A 456 -10.28 -27.64 -10.47
CA VAL A 456 -11.69 -27.98 -10.80
C VAL A 456 -11.87 -28.39 -12.28
N GLY A 457 -10.81 -28.30 -13.09
CA GLY A 457 -10.80 -28.67 -14.51
C GLY A 457 -9.87 -29.84 -14.89
N ARG A 458 -9.45 -30.68 -13.94
CA ARG A 458 -8.70 -31.93 -14.23
C ARG A 458 -9.45 -33.15 -13.75
#